data_AF-A0AAE5X7V5-F1
#
_entry.id   AF-A0AAE5X7V5-F1
#
_cell.length_a   1.000
_cell.length_b   1.000
_cell.length_c   1.000
_cell.angle_alpha   90.00
_cell.angle_beta   90.00
_cell.angle_gamma   90.00
#
_symmetry.space_group_name_H-M   'P 1'
#
loop_
_entity.id
_entity.type
_entity.pdbx_description
1 polymer ?
#
loop_
_entity_poly.entity_id
_entity_poly.type
_entity_poly.pdbx_seq_one_letter_code
_entity_poly.pdbx_strand_id
1 'polypeptide(L)'
;MAFAFRSEQAIREEVFALILSLPVAWFVAATAMRAVELVCAVAFVLVVELLNTAIEKLADRLTMDRDKQIGRVKDMGSAAVGVALLMAGAFWIIAIIERLGFL
;
A
#
# COMPACT_ATOMS: atom_id res chain seq x y z
N MET A 1 -1.58 -3.23 21.50
CA MET A 1 -0.54 -4.27 21.30
C MET A 1 -0.76 -5.03 19.98
N ALA A 2 -1.81 -5.85 19.82
CA ALA A 2 -2.01 -6.63 18.58
C ALA A 2 -2.06 -5.79 17.28
N PHE A 3 -2.63 -4.58 17.33
CA PHE A 3 -2.71 -3.70 16.17
C PHE A 3 -1.34 -3.12 15.75
N ALA A 4 -0.51 -2.72 16.72
CA ALA A 4 0.84 -2.21 16.46
C ALA A 4 1.76 -3.29 15.85
N PHE A 5 1.63 -4.54 16.30
CA PHE A 5 2.35 -5.66 15.68
C PHE A 5 1.88 -5.93 14.25
N ARG A 6 0.59 -5.71 13.96
CA ARG A 6 0.03 -5.90 12.62
C ARG A 6 0.50 -4.82 11.64
N SER A 7 0.60 -3.56 12.06
CA SER A 7 1.12 -2.49 11.21
C SER A 7 2.63 -2.64 10.95
N GLU A 8 3.41 -3.04 11.96
CA GLU A 8 4.82 -3.38 11.75
C GLU A 8 5.01 -4.57 10.80
N GLN A 9 4.11 -5.56 10.88
CA GLN A 9 4.09 -6.66 9.94
C GLN A 9 3.69 -6.22 8.52
N ALA A 10 2.65 -5.38 8.38
CA ALA A 10 2.19 -4.85 7.10
C ALA A 10 3.27 -4.02 6.40
N ILE A 11 3.97 -3.15 7.13
CA ILE A 11 5.10 -2.38 6.58
C ILE A 11 6.20 -3.32 6.04
N ARG A 12 6.51 -4.40 6.76
CA ARG A 12 7.50 -5.38 6.29
C ARG A 12 7.05 -6.11 5.03
N GLU A 13 5.77 -6.45 4.93
CA GLU A 13 5.17 -7.04 3.74
C GLU A 13 5.23 -6.08 2.55
N GLU A 14 4.90 -4.80 2.76
CA GLU A 14 4.98 -3.76 1.72
C GLU A 14 6.41 -3.45 1.27
N VAL A 15 7.39 -3.41 2.19
CA VAL A 15 8.80 -3.26 1.82
C VAL A 15 9.29 -4.46 1.02
N PHE A 16 8.88 -5.67 1.40
CA PHE A 16 9.19 -6.87 0.64
C PHE A 16 8.54 -6.82 -0.76
N ALA A 17 7.27 -6.41 -0.84
CA ALA A 17 6.58 -6.21 -2.11
C ALA A 17 7.30 -5.16 -2.98
N LEU A 18 7.78 -4.06 -2.40
CA LEU A 18 8.55 -3.03 -3.10
C LEU A 18 9.86 -3.59 -3.66
N ILE A 19 10.62 -4.35 -2.85
CA ILE A 19 11.87 -4.97 -3.30
C ILE A 19 11.60 -5.97 -4.43
N LEU A 20 10.56 -6.78 -4.30
CA LEU A 20 10.15 -7.75 -5.32
C LEU A 20 9.62 -7.06 -6.58
N SER A 21 8.99 -5.90 -6.45
CA SER A 21 8.44 -5.15 -7.57
C SER A 21 9.54 -4.70 -8.54
N LEU A 22 10.76 -4.42 -8.06
CA LEU A 22 11.88 -3.95 -8.89
C LEU A 22 12.26 -4.96 -10.02
N PRO A 23 12.62 -6.22 -9.73
CA PRO A 23 12.90 -7.18 -10.78
C PRO A 23 11.65 -7.55 -11.58
N VAL A 24 10.50 -7.71 -10.92
CA VAL A 24 9.28 -8.15 -11.62
C VAL A 24 8.78 -7.08 -12.59
N ALA A 25 8.82 -5.81 -12.22
CA ALA A 25 8.42 -4.70 -13.10
C ALA A 25 9.32 -4.64 -14.34
N TRP A 26 10.62 -4.92 -14.19
CA TRP A 26 11.54 -5.01 -15.33
C TRP A 26 11.16 -6.12 -16.31
N PHE A 27 10.69 -7.27 -15.81
CA PHE A 27 10.26 -8.39 -16.66
C PHE A 27 8.90 -8.17 -17.30
N VAL A 28 7.96 -7.55 -16.58
CA VAL A 28 6.56 -7.40 -17.02
C VAL A 28 6.39 -6.19 -17.93
N ALA A 29 6.98 -5.05 -17.59
CA ALA A 29 6.75 -3.79 -18.29
C ALA A 29 7.17 -3.85 -19.78
N ALA A 30 6.34 -3.29 -20.66
CA ALA A 30 6.66 -3.14 -22.07
C ALA A 30 7.65 -1.99 -22.34
N THR A 31 7.73 -1.01 -21.44
CA THR A 31 8.63 0.15 -21.55
C THR A 31 9.27 0.48 -20.19
N ALA A 32 10.38 1.22 -20.22
CA ALA A 32 11.03 1.70 -19.00
C ALA A 32 10.09 2.58 -18.15
N MET A 33 9.25 3.40 -18.79
CA MET A 33 8.27 4.22 -18.07
C MET A 33 7.23 3.37 -17.35
N ARG A 34 6.71 2.31 -18.01
CA ARG A 34 5.80 1.35 -17.36
C ARG A 34 6.44 0.68 -16.15
N ALA A 35 7.73 0.33 -16.22
CA ALA A 35 8.42 -0.24 -15.08
C ALA A 35 8.48 0.74 -13.89
N VAL A 36 8.77 2.01 -14.15
CA VAL A 36 8.76 3.08 -13.14
C VAL A 36 7.38 3.24 -12.52
N GLU A 37 6.32 3.27 -13.33
CA GLU A 37 4.93 3.36 -12.85
C GLU A 37 4.57 2.23 -11.89
N LEU A 38 4.92 0.97 -12.21
CA LEU A 38 4.66 -0.20 -11.36
C LEU A 38 5.38 -0.10 -10.01
N VAL A 39 6.65 0.33 -10.01
CA VAL A 39 7.43 0.51 -8.78
C VAL A 39 6.87 1.68 -7.95
N CYS A 40 6.54 2.79 -8.60
CA CYS A 40 5.91 3.94 -7.95
C CYS A 40 4.56 3.58 -7.33
N ALA A 41 3.78 2.69 -7.95
CA ALA A 41 2.51 2.23 -7.42
C ALA A 41 2.68 1.48 -6.08
N VAL A 42 3.64 0.55 -6.01
CA VAL A 42 3.94 -0.18 -4.78
C VAL A 42 4.54 0.74 -3.71
N ALA A 43 5.42 1.66 -4.11
CA ALA A 43 5.96 2.67 -3.19
C ALA A 43 4.85 3.57 -2.62
N PHE A 44 3.82 3.90 -3.42
CA PHE A 44 2.67 4.67 -2.95
C PHE A 44 1.86 3.91 -1.90
N VAL A 45 1.66 2.59 -2.04
CA VAL A 45 1.02 1.77 -0.99
C VAL A 45 1.80 1.87 0.32
N LEU A 46 3.13 1.73 0.27
CA LEU A 46 3.98 1.87 1.45
C LEU A 46 3.85 3.25 2.10
N VAL A 47 3.79 4.33 1.32
CA VAL A 47 3.56 5.69 1.83
C VAL A 47 2.23 5.78 2.58
N VAL A 48 1.15 5.25 1.99
CA VAL A 48 -0.18 5.29 2.60
C VAL A 48 -0.25 4.42 3.86
N GLU A 49 0.42 3.27 3.88
CA GLU A 49 0.51 2.39 5.07
C GLU A 49 1.28 3.06 6.22
N LEU A 50 2.37 3.76 5.92
CA LEU A 50 3.13 4.54 6.90
C LEU A 50 2.29 5.67 7.50
N LEU A 51 1.51 6.38 6.66
CA LEU A 51 0.58 7.41 7.11
C LEU A 51 -0.54 6.82 7.97
N ASN A 52 -1.13 5.69 7.56
CA ASN A 52 -2.14 4.98 8.36
C ASN A 52 -1.57 4.60 9.74
N THR A 53 -0.37 4.04 9.79
CA THR A 53 0.32 3.68 11.04
C THR A 53 0.60 4.91 11.92
N ALA A 54 0.96 6.04 11.32
CA ALA A 54 1.18 7.29 12.06
C ALA A 54 -0.12 7.81 12.69
N ILE A 55 -1.22 7.79 11.93
CA ILE A 55 -2.56 8.18 12.41
C ILE A 55 -3.00 7.27 13.55
N GLU A 56 -2.81 5.95 13.42
CA GLU A 56 -3.15 4.99 14.46
C GLU A 56 -2.37 5.21 15.75
N LYS A 57 -1.05 5.41 15.66
CA LYS A 57 -0.19 5.68 16.82
C LYS A 57 -0.58 7.00 17.50
N LEU A 58 -0.92 8.02 16.72
CA LEU A 58 -1.41 9.31 17.25
C LEU A 58 -2.76 9.12 17.96
N ALA A 59 -3.69 8.40 17.34
CA ALA A 59 -5.00 8.13 17.89
C ALA A 59 -4.93 7.32 19.21
N ASP A 60 -4.08 6.29 19.27
CA ASP A 60 -3.84 5.49 20.47
C ASP A 60 -3.21 6.32 21.61
N ARG A 61 -2.48 7.39 21.27
CA ARG A 61 -1.88 8.30 22.26
C ARG A 61 -2.89 9.31 22.82
N LEU A 62 -3.90 9.69 22.04
CA LEU A 62 -4.89 10.70 22.42
C LEU A 62 -5.95 10.17 23.41
N THR A 63 -6.40 8.93 23.25
CA THR A 63 -7.36 8.32 24.19
C THR A 63 -7.19 6.81 24.26
N MET A 64 -7.23 6.27 25.48
CA MET A 64 -7.29 4.83 25.75
C MET A 64 -8.73 4.31 25.82
N ASP A 65 -9.72 5.20 25.98
CA ASP A 65 -11.13 4.84 25.98
C ASP A 65 -11.64 4.62 24.56
N ARG A 66 -12.64 3.73 24.41
CA ARG A 66 -13.28 3.47 23.11
C ARG A 66 -14.12 4.66 22.66
N ASP A 67 -13.46 5.66 22.07
CA ASP A 67 -14.12 6.77 21.39
C ASP A 67 -14.56 6.34 19.98
N LYS A 68 -15.86 6.47 19.70
CA LYS A 68 -16.45 6.14 18.40
C LYS A 68 -15.88 7.01 17.26
N GLN A 69 -15.48 8.25 17.54
CA GLN A 69 -14.88 9.15 16.55
C GLN A 69 -13.48 8.69 16.18
N ILE A 70 -12.67 8.27 17.16
CA ILE A 70 -11.35 7.68 16.93
C ILE A 70 -11.44 6.39 16.12
N GLY A 71 -12.48 5.58 16.36
CA GLY A 71 -12.79 4.42 15.52
C GLY A 71 -12.92 4.79 14.04
N ARG A 72 -13.74 5.81 13.72
CA ARG A 72 -13.93 6.27 12.33
C ARG A 72 -12.65 6.79 11.68
N VAL A 73 -11.79 7.49 12.44
CA VAL A 73 -10.50 7.98 11.93
C VAL A 73 -9.60 6.82 11.50
N LYS A 74 -9.55 5.74 12.31
CA LYS A 74 -8.79 4.53 11.98
C LYS A 74 -9.38 3.80 10.76
N ASP A 75 -10.71 3.73 10.67
CA ASP A 75 -11.38 3.12 9.52
C ASP A 75 -11.07 3.88 8.22
N MET A 76 -11.01 5.22 8.26
CA MET A 76 -10.63 6.05 7.12
C MET A 76 -9.18 5.81 6.69
N GLY A 77 -8.26 5.67 7.63
CA GLY A 77 -6.86 5.33 7.34
C GLY A 77 -6.73 3.98 6.65
N SER A 78 -7.41 2.95 7.18
CA SER A 78 -7.47 1.62 6.57
C SER A 78 -8.14 1.62 5.19
N ALA A 79 -9.17 2.44 4.98
CA ALA A 79 -9.81 2.60 3.68
C ALA A 79 -8.86 3.22 2.65
N ALA A 80 -8.02 4.19 3.05
CA ALA A 80 -7.02 4.79 2.17
C ALA A 80 -5.99 3.75 1.70
N VAL A 81 -5.52 2.87 2.59
CA VAL A 81 -4.66 1.72 2.25
C VAL A 81 -5.35 0.83 1.22
N GLY A 82 -6.62 0.50 1.44
CA GLY A 82 -7.42 -0.30 0.50
C GLY A 82 -7.50 0.32 -0.90
N VAL A 83 -7.69 1.64 -0.99
CA VAL A 83 -7.69 2.36 -2.27
C VAL A 83 -6.31 2.32 -2.93
N ALA A 84 -5.23 2.51 -2.17
CA ALA A 84 -3.87 2.43 -2.70
C ALA A 84 -3.57 1.02 -3.27
N LEU A 85 -3.98 -0.04 -2.57
CA LEU A 85 -3.85 -1.43 -3.04
C LEU A 85 -4.64 -1.67 -4.33
N LEU A 86 -5.86 -1.15 -4.44
CA LEU A 86 -6.64 -1.26 -5.68
C LEU A 86 -5.98 -0.53 -6.84
N MET A 87 -5.41 0.66 -6.60
CA MET A 87 -4.66 1.40 -7.61
C MET A 87 -3.42 0.62 -8.07
N ALA A 88 -2.63 0.09 -7.14
CA ALA A 88 -1.47 -0.73 -7.48
C ALA A 88 -1.87 -1.97 -8.27
N GLY A 89 -2.91 -2.69 -7.82
CA GLY A 89 -3.45 -3.85 -8.53
C GLY A 89 -3.89 -3.51 -9.96
N ALA A 90 -4.56 -2.38 -10.16
CA ALA A 90 -4.97 -1.93 -11.48
C ALA A 90 -3.77 -1.68 -12.42
N PHE A 91 -2.73 -0.98 -11.95
CA PHE A 91 -1.54 -0.75 -12.77
C PHE A 91 -0.83 -2.06 -13.14
N TRP A 92 -0.69 -2.99 -12.19
CA TRP A 92 -0.10 -4.30 -12.45
C TRP A 92 -0.90 -5.15 -13.44
N ILE A 93 -2.22 -5.21 -13.28
CA ILE A 93 -3.10 -5.94 -14.21
C ILE A 93 -3.00 -5.36 -15.62
N ILE A 94 -3.06 -4.03 -15.77
CA ILE A 94 -2.96 -3.37 -17.08
C ILE A 94 -1.60 -3.66 -17.72
N ALA A 95 -0.50 -3.55 -16.98
CA ALA A 95 0.83 -3.84 -17.51
C ALA A 95 0.99 -5.30 -17.97
N ILE A 96 0.37 -6.25 -17.26
CA ILE A 96 0.34 -7.67 -17.66
C ILE A 96 -0.47 -7.86 -18.95
N ILE A 97 -1.66 -7.25 -19.05
CA ILE A 97 -2.52 -7.33 -20.25
C ILE A 97 -1.79 -6.74 -21.46
N GLU A 98 -1.13 -5.58 -21.30
CA GLU A 98 -0.27 -4.96 -22.31
C GLU A 98 0.87 -5.89 -22.74
N ARG A 99 1.55 -6.53 -21.77
CA ARG A 99 2.64 -7.48 -22.06
C ARG A 99 2.18 -8.73 -22.82
N LEU A 100 0.95 -9.18 -22.60
CA LEU A 100 0.36 -10.31 -23.29
C LEU A 100 -0.16 -9.96 -24.70
N GLY A 101 -0.12 -8.68 -25.09
CA GLY A 101 -0.58 -8.22 -26.40
C GLY A 101 -2.09 -8.13 -26.55
N PHE A 102 -2.82 -8.05 -25.44
CA PHE A 102 -4.28 -7.84 -25.44
C PHE A 102 -4.68 -6.36 -25.43
N LEU A 103 -3.70 -5.46 -25.28
CA LEU A 103 -3.82 -4.00 -25.33
C LEU A 103 -2.80 -3.41 -26.31
#